data_AF-A0A6B1H7R3-F1
#
_entry.id   AF-A0A6B1H7R3-F1
#
_cell.length_a   1.000
_cell.length_b   1.000
_cell.length_c   1.000
_cell.angle_alpha   90.00
_cell.angle_beta   90.00
_cell.angle_gamma   90.00
#
_symmetry.space_group_name_H-M   'P 1'
#
loop_
_entity.id
_entity.type
_entity.pdbx_description
1 polymer ?
#
loop_
_entity_poly.entity_id
_entity_poly.type
_entity_poly.pdbx_seq_one_letter_code
_entity_poly.pdbx_strand_id
1 'polypeptide(L)'
;MSNPLPWLAALALVCAVAGGSVTHALNASLWLGVAVGLGLTIPAWAARFAPPSMPMFKGFDLERWAEFTALILLVVIAATMAVTGLFPVLALVDVPMRIESNLSMLLMAPVLYGTYIVLNRRGSTARASTISERLGVALSGPPLVLSLVMAVAVATGVVLAIDFVSLKVPASEFLAAKFTQRGIIPPLTLVLFFWGLLLLGNKAWGVSRERRLLGGVQHGSMLARAHEGALGESMEVDGFVEMMWRKSADFYVVPRYLNWAIPILGFIGTVLGISLAADGIQNIIGSGRGLSDLSGDLGEAIAPLGIAFDTTLIALSLSVVLTYMQIGLQRREANVLGAFESWVRNGASSSRRSSRSDDAKGPPGP
;
A
#
# COMPACT_ATOMS: atom_id res chain seq x y z
N MET A 1 23.35 -18.45 10.87
CA MET A 1 22.79 -17.09 11.01
C MET A 1 23.82 -16.26 11.77
N SER A 2 24.27 -15.16 11.17
CA SER A 2 25.20 -14.19 11.78
C SER A 2 24.63 -13.66 13.10
N ASN A 3 25.52 -13.35 14.05
CA ASN A 3 25.22 -12.85 15.40
C ASN A 3 23.96 -11.94 15.45
N PRO A 4 22.89 -12.26 16.21
CA PRO A 4 21.62 -11.51 16.22
C PRO A 4 21.66 -10.20 17.03
N LEU A 5 22.77 -9.90 17.73
CA LEU A 5 22.96 -8.68 18.51
C LEU A 5 22.79 -7.36 17.73
N PRO A 6 23.35 -7.18 16.51
CA PRO A 6 23.21 -5.95 15.74
C PRO A 6 21.75 -5.70 15.34
N TRP A 7 21.02 -6.78 15.04
CA TRP A 7 19.61 -6.74 14.69
C TRP A 7 18.74 -6.26 15.86
N LEU A 8 18.96 -6.79 17.06
CA LEU A 8 18.23 -6.39 18.26
C LEU A 8 18.52 -4.94 18.66
N ALA A 9 19.76 -4.48 18.48
CA ALA A 9 20.14 -3.08 18.71
C ALA A 9 19.45 -2.13 17.71
N ALA A 10 19.40 -2.52 16.43
CA ALA A 10 18.69 -1.74 15.40
C ALA A 10 17.19 -1.67 15.68
N LEU A 11 16.55 -2.77 16.08
CA LEU A 11 15.14 -2.79 16.47
C LEU A 11 14.87 -1.83 17.65
N ALA A 12 15.74 -1.86 18.68
CA ALA A 12 15.60 -0.99 19.84
C ALA A 12 15.73 0.49 19.48
N LEU A 13 16.68 0.84 18.61
CA LEU A 13 16.84 2.20 18.10
C LEU A 13 15.60 2.67 17.34
N VAL A 14 15.05 1.83 16.47
CA VAL A 14 13.84 2.13 15.69
C VAL A 14 12.64 2.36 16.62
N CYS A 15 12.44 1.50 17.62
CA CYS A 15 11.36 1.67 18.60
C CYS A 15 11.51 2.95 19.43
N ALA A 16 12.74 3.30 19.84
CA ALA A 16 13.01 4.51 20.60
C ALA A 16 12.75 5.78 19.77
N VAL A 17 13.21 5.81 18.51
CA VAL A 17 12.99 6.95 17.60
C VAL A 17 11.50 7.09 17.26
N ALA A 18 10.80 6.00 16.99
CA ALA A 18 9.36 6.02 16.73
C ALA A 18 8.58 6.52 17.94
N GLY A 19 8.87 5.99 19.13
CA GLY A 19 8.23 6.40 20.38
C GLY A 19 8.47 7.88 20.70
N GLY A 20 9.72 8.35 20.59
CA GLY A 20 10.06 9.76 20.81
C GLY A 20 9.42 10.71 19.79
N SER A 21 9.26 10.25 18.55
CA SER A 21 8.57 11.04 17.52
C SER A 21 7.08 11.18 17.85
N VAL A 22 6.43 10.10 18.26
CA VAL A 22 5.00 10.08 18.60
C VAL A 22 4.69 11.00 19.77
N THR A 23 5.53 10.97 20.82
CA THR A 23 5.35 11.86 21.97
C THR A 23 5.59 13.32 21.62
N HIS A 24 6.63 13.61 20.83
CA HIS A 24 6.87 14.97 20.35
C HIS A 24 5.70 15.51 19.52
N ALA A 25 5.15 14.71 18.61
CA ALA A 25 4.03 15.12 17.76
C ALA A 25 2.73 15.35 18.55
N LEU A 26 2.49 14.56 19.61
CA LEU A 26 1.30 14.68 20.47
C LEU A 26 1.49 15.67 21.63
N ASN A 27 2.65 16.34 21.71
CA ASN A 27 3.03 17.16 22.87
C ASN A 27 2.91 16.39 24.21
N ALA A 28 3.16 15.08 24.17
CA ALA A 28 3.12 14.19 25.32
C ALA A 28 4.51 14.04 25.93
N SER A 29 4.57 13.55 27.16
CA SER A 29 5.85 13.36 27.83
C SER A 29 6.72 12.33 27.11
N LEU A 30 8.00 12.65 26.90
CA LEU A 30 8.98 11.78 26.22
C LEU A 30 9.07 10.38 26.84
N TRP A 31 8.85 10.25 28.15
CA TRP A 31 8.91 8.96 28.85
C TRP A 31 7.83 7.96 28.38
N LEU A 32 6.65 8.43 27.94
CA LEU A 32 5.59 7.55 27.39
C LEU A 32 6.06 6.85 26.11
N GLY A 33 6.76 7.60 25.25
CA GLY A 33 7.29 7.10 23.98
C GLY A 33 8.43 6.11 24.19
N VAL A 34 9.30 6.40 25.16
CA VAL A 34 10.36 5.50 25.59
C VAL A 34 9.77 4.23 26.23
N ALA A 35 8.72 4.34 27.07
CA ALA A 35 8.06 3.19 27.69
C ALA A 35 7.40 2.27 26.66
N VAL A 36 6.69 2.83 25.67
CA VAL A 36 6.08 2.07 24.58
C VAL A 36 7.14 1.43 23.69
N GLY A 37 8.20 2.17 23.32
CA GLY A 37 9.30 1.67 22.51
C GLY A 37 10.07 0.53 23.20
N LEU A 38 10.38 0.68 24.48
CA LEU A 38 11.01 -0.37 25.29
C LEU A 38 10.09 -1.58 25.43
N GLY A 39 8.80 -1.38 25.71
CA GLY A 39 7.77 -2.43 25.79
C GLY A 39 7.75 -3.38 24.60
N LEU A 40 7.93 -2.85 23.38
CA LEU A 40 7.96 -3.64 22.14
C LEU A 40 9.26 -4.44 21.95
N THR A 41 10.36 -3.99 22.58
CA THR A 41 11.69 -4.59 22.45
C THR A 41 12.03 -5.58 23.57
N ILE A 42 11.38 -5.44 24.73
CA ILE A 42 11.58 -6.28 25.92
C ILE A 42 11.39 -7.77 25.61
N PRO A 43 10.33 -8.22 24.90
CA PRO A 43 10.14 -9.65 24.61
C PRO A 43 11.25 -10.23 23.72
N ALA A 44 11.76 -9.45 22.76
CA ALA A 44 12.83 -9.87 21.87
C ALA A 44 14.18 -9.99 22.60
N TRP A 45 14.48 -9.06 23.52
CA TRP A 45 15.64 -9.15 24.40
C TRP A 45 15.49 -10.29 25.41
N ALA A 46 14.34 -10.41 26.07
CA ALA A 46 14.07 -11.47 27.05
C ALA A 46 14.21 -12.87 26.44
N ALA A 47 13.68 -13.10 25.24
CA ALA A 47 13.82 -14.37 24.53
C ALA A 47 15.28 -14.73 24.19
N ARG A 48 16.16 -13.73 23.99
CA ARG A 48 17.58 -13.95 23.66
C ARG A 48 18.43 -14.32 24.86
N PHE A 49 18.15 -13.75 26.02
CA PHE A 49 18.89 -13.96 27.27
C PHE A 49 18.26 -15.03 28.16
N ALA A 50 17.02 -15.45 27.88
CA ALA A 50 16.38 -16.57 28.55
C ALA A 50 17.10 -17.90 28.23
N PRO A 51 17.30 -18.78 29.23
CA PRO A 51 17.85 -20.11 28.99
C PRO A 51 16.88 -20.93 28.12
N PRO A 52 17.41 -21.79 27.22
CA PRO A 52 16.61 -22.57 26.25
C PRO A 52 15.62 -23.57 26.87
N SER A 53 15.70 -23.79 28.19
CA SER A 53 14.79 -24.64 28.97
C SER A 53 13.52 -23.93 29.43
N MET A 54 13.41 -22.60 29.30
CA MET A 54 12.20 -21.88 29.71
C MET A 54 11.01 -22.17 28.78
N PRO A 55 9.90 -22.71 29.30
CA PRO A 55 8.72 -23.06 28.48
C PRO A 55 8.05 -21.83 27.85
N MET A 56 8.21 -20.63 28.45
CA MET A 56 7.60 -19.37 27.98
C MET A 56 8.10 -18.92 26.60
N PHE A 57 9.35 -19.24 26.23
CA PHE A 57 9.96 -18.82 24.94
C PHE A 57 10.13 -19.98 23.95
N LYS A 58 9.56 -21.15 24.26
CA LYS A 58 9.65 -22.33 23.39
C LYS A 58 8.86 -22.06 22.10
N GLY A 59 9.56 -21.96 20.97
CA GLY A 59 8.96 -21.62 19.66
C GLY A 59 8.86 -20.12 19.38
N PHE A 60 9.52 -19.26 20.16
CA PHE A 60 9.58 -17.82 19.88
C PHE A 60 10.39 -17.55 18.61
N ASP A 61 9.73 -17.00 17.59
CA ASP A 61 10.31 -16.67 16.30
C ASP A 61 10.62 -15.16 16.24
N LEU A 62 11.92 -14.84 16.26
CA LEU A 62 12.40 -13.46 16.30
C LEU A 62 12.01 -12.66 15.05
N GLU A 63 11.92 -13.32 13.89
CA GLU A 63 11.51 -12.68 12.63
C GLU A 63 10.02 -12.33 12.66
N ARG A 64 9.17 -13.20 13.21
CA ARG A 64 7.74 -12.90 13.39
C ARG A 64 7.50 -11.77 14.39
N TRP A 65 8.27 -11.75 15.48
CA TRP A 65 8.18 -10.66 16.44
C TRP A 65 8.60 -9.32 15.83
N ALA A 66 9.60 -9.33 14.95
CA ALA A 66 10.01 -8.18 14.17
C ALA A 66 8.92 -7.66 13.24
N GLU A 67 8.28 -8.57 12.49
CA GLU A 67 7.15 -8.25 11.61
C GLU A 67 6.00 -7.61 12.39
N PHE A 68 5.65 -8.19 13.53
CA PHE A 68 4.62 -7.67 14.43
C PHE A 68 4.97 -6.28 14.97
N THR A 69 6.21 -6.10 15.42
CA THR A 69 6.68 -4.81 15.95
C THR A 69 6.68 -3.72 14.87
N ALA A 70 7.18 -4.03 13.68
CA ALA A 70 7.18 -3.09 12.56
C ALA A 70 5.76 -2.68 12.14
N LEU A 71 4.81 -3.63 12.18
CA LEU A 71 3.40 -3.35 11.91
C LEU A 71 2.81 -2.41 12.94
N ILE A 72 2.96 -2.70 14.24
CA ILE A 72 2.43 -1.85 15.32
C ILE A 72 2.99 -0.44 15.22
N LEU A 73 4.31 -0.32 15.05
CA LEU A 73 4.95 0.99 14.94
C LEU A 73 4.43 1.78 13.73
N LEU A 74 4.26 1.11 12.58
CA LEU A 74 3.72 1.77 11.40
C LEU A 74 2.28 2.24 11.61
N VAL A 75 1.44 1.45 12.26
CA VAL A 75 0.06 1.82 12.60
C VAL A 75 0.03 3.02 13.53
N VAL A 76 0.83 2.99 14.61
CA VAL A 76 0.91 4.11 15.56
C VAL A 76 1.40 5.37 14.86
N ILE A 77 2.46 5.28 14.05
CA ILE A 77 2.99 6.41 13.28
C ILE A 77 1.92 6.98 12.35
N ALA A 78 1.26 6.14 11.55
CA ALA A 78 0.24 6.60 10.62
C ALA A 78 -0.96 7.24 11.33
N ALA A 79 -1.38 6.69 12.47
CA ALA A 79 -2.45 7.24 13.29
C ALA A 79 -2.06 8.60 13.88
N THR A 80 -0.85 8.74 14.43
CA THR A 80 -0.36 10.01 14.96
C THR A 80 -0.26 11.06 13.87
N MET A 81 0.30 10.71 12.71
CA MET A 81 0.35 11.60 11.55
C MET A 81 -1.05 12.04 11.10
N ALA A 82 -2.01 11.11 11.03
CA ALA A 82 -3.38 11.46 10.69
C ALA A 82 -3.97 12.49 11.67
N VAL A 83 -3.73 12.33 12.97
CA VAL A 83 -4.20 13.27 14.01
C VAL A 83 -3.54 14.65 13.89
N THR A 84 -2.25 14.72 13.57
CA THR A 84 -1.49 15.98 13.56
C THR A 84 -1.42 16.68 12.20
N GLY A 85 -1.81 16.01 11.11
CA GLY A 85 -1.77 16.59 9.76
C GLY A 85 -3.08 16.46 8.98
N LEU A 86 -3.77 15.32 9.05
CA LEU A 86 -5.00 15.11 8.28
C LEU A 86 -6.23 15.66 9.00
N PHE A 87 -6.38 15.37 10.29
CA PHE A 87 -7.54 15.76 11.10
C PHE A 87 -7.71 17.28 11.29
N PRO A 88 -6.64 18.08 11.36
CA PRO A 88 -6.76 19.54 11.33
C PRO A 88 -7.39 20.06 10.04
N VAL A 89 -7.03 19.48 8.88
CA VAL A 89 -7.67 19.79 7.59
C VAL A 89 -9.16 19.43 7.59
N LEU A 90 -9.53 18.38 8.31
CA LEU A 90 -10.91 17.94 8.44
C LEU A 90 -11.71 18.72 9.49
N ALA A 91 -11.11 19.73 10.13
CA ALA A 91 -11.69 20.44 11.28
C ALA A 91 -12.14 19.51 12.42
N LEU A 92 -11.52 18.33 12.53
CA LEU A 92 -11.83 17.36 13.59
C LEU A 92 -11.03 17.62 14.87
N VAL A 93 -9.84 18.22 14.72
CA VAL A 93 -8.91 18.48 15.81
C VAL A 93 -8.25 19.84 15.59
N ASP A 94 -8.21 20.67 16.62
CA ASP A 94 -7.56 21.99 16.57
C ASP A 94 -6.07 21.86 16.97
N VAL A 95 -5.26 21.33 16.05
CA VAL A 95 -3.81 21.19 16.21
C VAL A 95 -3.12 21.86 15.03
N PRO A 96 -2.10 22.71 15.25
CA PRO A 96 -1.42 23.38 14.15
C PRO A 96 -0.69 22.37 13.26
N MET A 97 -0.91 22.46 11.95
CA MET A 97 -0.19 21.65 10.99
C MET A 97 1.28 22.07 10.98
N ARG A 98 2.16 21.17 11.42
CA ARG A 98 3.61 21.39 11.43
C ARG A 98 4.31 20.19 10.82
N ILE A 99 5.08 20.43 9.76
CA ILE A 99 5.90 19.37 9.14
C ILE A 99 7.04 18.93 10.07
N GLU A 100 7.55 19.85 10.90
CA GLU A 100 8.67 19.60 11.81
C GLU A 100 8.35 18.53 12.86
N SER A 101 7.13 18.53 13.40
CA SER A 101 6.69 17.53 14.37
C SER A 101 6.46 16.15 13.76
N ASN A 102 6.35 16.07 12.43
CA ASN A 102 6.06 14.84 11.68
C ASN A 102 7.24 14.35 10.82
N LEU A 103 8.33 15.11 10.73
CA LEU A 103 9.44 14.83 9.79
C LEU A 103 10.10 13.47 10.05
N SER A 104 10.37 13.14 11.31
CA SER A 104 10.97 11.85 11.68
C SER A 104 10.05 10.67 11.34
N MET A 105 8.74 10.83 11.55
CA MET A 105 7.73 9.83 11.19
C MET A 105 7.63 9.62 9.67
N LEU A 106 7.68 10.71 8.90
CA LEU A 106 7.67 10.68 7.44
C LEU A 106 8.85 9.91 6.87
N LEU A 107 10.01 10.01 7.49
CA LEU A 107 11.21 9.28 7.09
C LEU A 107 11.19 7.82 7.57
N MET A 108 10.63 7.55 8.75
CA MET A 108 10.54 6.21 9.33
C MET A 108 9.49 5.31 8.66
N ALA A 109 8.32 5.85 8.31
CA ALA A 109 7.21 5.05 7.78
C ALA A 109 7.57 4.24 6.53
N PRO A 110 8.25 4.80 5.49
CA PRO A 110 8.69 4.02 4.33
C PRO A 110 9.69 2.92 4.68
N VAL A 111 10.58 3.18 5.64
CA VAL A 111 11.59 2.21 6.09
C VAL A 111 10.93 1.04 6.80
N LEU A 112 10.00 1.30 7.73
CA LEU A 112 9.23 0.28 8.43
C LEU A 112 8.37 -0.54 7.46
N TYR A 113 7.70 0.14 6.54
CA TYR A 113 6.88 -0.51 5.51
C TYR A 113 7.70 -1.40 4.58
N GLY A 114 8.83 -0.90 4.07
CA GLY A 114 9.74 -1.66 3.23
C GLY A 114 10.34 -2.86 3.95
N THR A 115 10.75 -2.67 5.21
CA THR A 115 11.28 -3.73 6.07
C THR A 115 10.24 -4.84 6.26
N TYR A 116 8.99 -4.47 6.60
CA TYR A 116 7.90 -5.42 6.72
C TYR A 116 7.70 -6.21 5.42
N ILE A 117 7.64 -5.55 4.26
CA ILE A 117 7.42 -6.22 2.97
C ILE A 117 8.53 -7.23 2.69
N VAL A 118 9.78 -6.87 2.95
CA VAL A 118 10.92 -7.75 2.72
C VAL A 118 10.89 -8.96 3.65
N LEU A 119 10.63 -8.75 4.95
CA LEU A 119 10.55 -9.82 5.94
C LEU A 119 9.36 -10.76 5.65
N ASN A 120 8.16 -10.22 5.47
CA ASN A 120 6.96 -11.00 5.22
C ASN A 120 7.10 -11.83 3.93
N ARG A 121 7.69 -11.27 2.87
CA ARG A 121 7.96 -12.04 1.64
C ARG A 121 8.98 -13.15 1.88
N ARG A 122 10.06 -12.91 2.62
CA ARG A 122 11.06 -13.94 2.97
C ARG A 122 10.42 -15.07 3.78
N GLY A 123 9.71 -14.75 4.85
CA GLY A 123 9.03 -15.74 5.70
C GLY A 123 7.96 -16.53 4.94
N SER A 124 7.21 -15.89 4.05
CA SER A 124 6.22 -16.56 3.19
C SER A 124 6.87 -17.50 2.18
N THR A 125 7.98 -17.11 1.54
CA THR A 125 8.72 -18.01 0.63
C THR A 125 9.43 -19.17 1.33
N ALA A 126 9.89 -18.97 2.57
CA ALA A 126 10.53 -20.01 3.37
C ALA A 126 9.54 -21.10 3.82
N ARG A 127 8.29 -20.71 4.12
CA ARG A 127 7.21 -21.63 4.51
C ARG A 127 6.57 -22.37 3.33
N ALA A 128 6.63 -21.79 2.15
CA ALA A 128 6.01 -22.37 0.97
C ALA A 128 6.71 -23.68 0.55
N SER A 129 5.97 -24.78 0.69
CA SER A 129 6.46 -26.15 0.50
C SER A 129 6.34 -26.60 -0.96
N THR A 130 5.27 -26.16 -1.63
CA THR A 130 4.98 -26.47 -3.04
C THR A 130 5.33 -25.30 -3.95
N ILE A 131 5.56 -25.59 -5.23
CA ILE A 131 5.85 -24.53 -6.20
C ILE A 131 4.61 -23.66 -6.47
N SER A 132 3.41 -24.24 -6.48
CA SER A 132 2.15 -23.50 -6.58
C SER A 132 1.96 -22.51 -5.42
N GLU A 133 2.33 -22.90 -4.20
CA GLU A 133 2.30 -22.01 -3.04
C GLU A 133 3.31 -20.88 -3.15
N ARG A 134 4.54 -21.17 -3.60
CA ARG A 134 5.58 -20.15 -3.83
C ARG A 134 5.19 -19.15 -4.90
N LEU A 135 4.67 -19.64 -6.02
CA LEU A 135 4.16 -18.79 -7.09
C LEU A 135 2.92 -18.02 -6.64
N GLY A 136 2.12 -18.65 -5.78
CA GLY A 136 1.03 -18.03 -5.09
C GLY A 136 1.49 -16.81 -4.29
N VAL A 137 2.55 -16.92 -3.50
CA VAL A 137 3.09 -15.82 -2.69
C VAL A 137 3.64 -14.70 -3.57
N ALA A 138 4.29 -15.04 -4.68
CA ALA A 138 4.79 -14.11 -5.69
C ALA A 138 3.66 -13.28 -6.34
N LEU A 139 2.56 -13.96 -6.70
CA LEU A 139 1.40 -13.33 -7.33
C LEU A 139 0.48 -12.61 -6.32
N SER A 140 0.58 -12.90 -5.02
CA SER A 140 -0.15 -12.16 -4.00
C SER A 140 0.42 -10.75 -3.79
N GLY A 141 -0.48 -9.76 -3.73
CA GLY A 141 -0.12 -8.38 -3.40
C GLY A 141 0.33 -8.20 -1.94
N PRO A 142 0.82 -7.01 -1.58
CA PRO A 142 1.03 -6.67 -0.18
C PRO A 142 -0.29 -6.77 0.61
N PRO A 143 -0.24 -6.98 1.93
CA PRO A 143 -1.45 -7.00 2.75
C PRO A 143 -2.19 -5.67 2.66
N LEU A 144 -3.50 -5.76 2.38
CA LEU A 144 -4.37 -4.61 2.11
C LEU A 144 -4.34 -3.57 3.23
N VAL A 145 -4.54 -4.00 4.47
CA VAL A 145 -4.59 -3.13 5.65
C VAL A 145 -3.27 -2.36 5.82
N LEU A 146 -2.13 -3.02 5.63
CA LEU A 146 -0.84 -2.36 5.79
C LEU A 146 -0.59 -1.30 4.71
N SER A 147 -0.96 -1.61 3.45
CA SER A 147 -0.86 -0.63 2.37
C SER A 147 -1.78 0.57 2.60
N LEU A 148 -2.94 0.37 3.24
CA LEU A 148 -3.85 1.46 3.63
C LEU A 148 -3.22 2.32 4.75
N VAL A 149 -2.66 1.70 5.78
CA VAL A 149 -1.96 2.40 6.87
C VAL A 149 -0.82 3.26 6.32
N MET A 150 -0.01 2.70 5.43
CA MET A 150 1.06 3.45 4.76
C MET A 150 0.50 4.56 3.85
N ALA A 151 -0.62 4.33 3.17
CA ALA A 151 -1.27 5.35 2.35
C ALA A 151 -1.72 6.56 3.18
N VAL A 152 -2.26 6.34 4.39
CA VAL A 152 -2.61 7.42 5.33
C VAL A 152 -1.38 8.24 5.71
N ALA A 153 -0.26 7.58 6.05
CA ALA A 153 0.99 8.27 6.37
C ALA A 153 1.52 9.10 5.18
N VAL A 154 1.53 8.53 3.96
CA VAL A 154 1.99 9.22 2.75
C VAL A 154 1.07 10.40 2.40
N ALA A 155 -0.24 10.20 2.42
CA ALA A 155 -1.21 11.24 2.13
C ALA A 155 -1.07 12.41 3.12
N THR A 156 -0.94 12.11 4.42
CA THR A 156 -0.68 13.13 5.44
C THR A 156 0.64 13.88 5.14
N GLY A 157 1.69 13.15 4.78
CA GLY A 157 2.96 13.75 4.39
C GLY A 157 2.86 14.71 3.21
N VAL A 158 2.09 14.34 2.20
CA VAL A 158 1.84 15.19 1.03
C VAL A 158 1.05 16.44 1.41
N VAL A 159 0.02 16.31 2.25
CA VAL A 159 -0.75 17.45 2.77
C VAL A 159 0.16 18.41 3.55
N LEU A 160 0.97 17.89 4.48
CA LEU A 160 1.93 18.69 5.26
C LEU A 160 2.99 19.34 4.38
N ALA A 161 3.46 18.65 3.33
CA ALA A 161 4.43 19.20 2.38
C ALA A 161 3.82 20.33 1.54
N ILE A 162 2.57 20.18 1.08
CA ILE A 162 1.85 21.21 0.34
C ILE A 162 1.66 22.45 1.23
N ASP A 163 1.22 22.27 2.47
CA ASP A 163 1.06 23.35 3.45
C ASP A 163 2.39 24.08 3.73
N PHE A 164 3.47 23.32 3.95
CA PHE A 164 4.80 23.89 4.16
C PHE A 164 5.31 24.69 2.96
N VAL A 165 5.07 24.22 1.73
CA VAL A 165 5.47 24.93 0.51
C VAL A 165 4.63 26.20 0.34
N SER A 166 3.34 26.17 0.68
CA SER A 166 2.45 27.34 0.68
C SER A 166 2.96 28.48 1.54
N LEU A 167 3.50 28.16 2.73
CA LEU A 167 4.07 29.15 3.63
C LEU A 167 5.35 29.81 3.09
N LYS A 168 6.05 29.15 2.14
CA LYS A 168 7.32 29.62 1.58
C LYS A 168 7.20 30.25 0.20
N VAL A 169 6.23 29.80 -0.59
CA VAL A 169 6.05 30.19 -1.99
C VAL A 169 4.61 30.66 -2.20
N PRO A 170 4.36 31.98 -2.25
CA PRO A 170 3.01 32.52 -2.42
C PRO A 170 2.29 31.99 -3.68
N ALA A 171 3.03 31.70 -4.75
CA ALA A 171 2.48 31.12 -5.97
C ALA A 171 1.86 29.72 -5.77
N SER A 172 2.18 29.02 -4.68
CA SER A 172 1.66 27.69 -4.36
C SER A 172 0.45 27.71 -3.42
N GLU A 173 0.05 28.88 -2.92
CA GLU A 173 -1.10 29.03 -2.02
C GLU A 173 -2.39 28.51 -2.66
N PHE A 174 -2.55 28.73 -3.96
CA PHE A 174 -3.67 28.19 -4.73
C PHE A 174 -3.77 26.65 -4.65
N LEU A 175 -2.63 25.95 -4.65
CA LEU A 175 -2.60 24.49 -4.56
C LEU A 175 -2.93 24.03 -3.14
N ALA A 176 -2.37 24.69 -2.12
CA ALA A 176 -2.67 24.37 -0.74
C ALA A 176 -4.14 24.59 -0.40
N ALA A 177 -4.72 25.72 -0.81
CA ALA A 177 -6.14 25.99 -0.65
C ALA A 177 -7.01 24.86 -1.20
N LYS A 178 -6.64 24.26 -2.34
CA LYS A 178 -7.40 23.14 -2.93
C LYS A 178 -7.39 21.86 -2.11
N PHE A 179 -6.32 21.58 -1.36
CA PHE A 179 -6.17 20.33 -0.59
C PHE A 179 -6.51 20.49 0.89
N THR A 180 -6.35 21.69 1.47
CA THR A 180 -6.53 21.94 2.90
C THR A 180 -7.80 22.70 3.25
N GLN A 181 -8.36 23.48 2.33
CA GLN A 181 -9.51 24.37 2.62
C GLN A 181 -10.82 23.92 1.96
N ARG A 182 -10.81 22.83 1.18
CA ARG A 182 -11.98 22.35 0.41
C ARG A 182 -12.72 21.17 1.07
N GLY A 183 -12.57 21.00 2.38
CA GLY A 183 -13.27 19.98 3.17
C GLY A 183 -12.67 18.58 3.08
N ILE A 184 -13.50 17.56 3.35
CA ILE A 184 -13.06 16.18 3.58
C ILE A 184 -12.65 15.40 2.32
N ILE A 185 -13.10 15.84 1.15
CA ILE A 185 -12.99 15.05 -0.07
C ILE A 185 -11.54 14.97 -0.58
N PRO A 186 -10.79 16.08 -0.77
CA PRO A 186 -9.42 15.99 -1.28
C PRO A 186 -8.48 15.13 -0.42
N PRO A 187 -8.45 15.25 0.93
CA PRO A 187 -7.62 14.38 1.76
C PRO A 187 -7.98 12.89 1.62
N LEU A 188 -9.28 12.55 1.57
CA LEU A 188 -9.72 11.18 1.35
C LEU A 188 -9.33 10.67 -0.03
N THR A 189 -9.49 11.49 -1.07
CA THR A 189 -9.04 11.16 -2.43
C THR A 189 -7.55 10.87 -2.48
N LEU A 190 -6.72 11.65 -1.78
CA LEU A 190 -5.28 11.39 -1.68
C LEU A 190 -4.98 10.05 -1.00
N VAL A 191 -5.66 9.72 0.10
CA VAL A 191 -5.50 8.43 0.78
C VAL A 191 -5.83 7.27 -0.16
N LEU A 192 -6.97 7.33 -0.86
CA LEU A 192 -7.37 6.29 -1.82
C LEU A 192 -6.38 6.18 -3.00
N PHE A 193 -5.92 7.31 -3.52
CA PHE A 193 -4.94 7.37 -4.60
C PHE A 193 -3.61 6.73 -4.20
N PHE A 194 -3.04 7.11 -3.05
CA PHE A 194 -1.79 6.54 -2.55
C PHE A 194 -1.95 5.08 -2.15
N TRP A 195 -3.11 4.67 -1.66
CA TRP A 195 -3.38 3.27 -1.39
C TRP A 195 -3.32 2.43 -2.67
N GLY A 196 -3.99 2.89 -3.73
CA GLY A 196 -3.90 2.26 -5.05
C GLY A 196 -2.48 2.24 -5.59
N LEU A 197 -1.76 3.35 -5.49
CA LEU A 197 -0.38 3.47 -5.96
C LEU A 197 0.57 2.52 -5.23
N LEU A 198 0.42 2.37 -3.91
CA LEU A 198 1.21 1.44 -3.10
C LEU A 198 0.90 -0.01 -3.45
N LEU A 199 -0.39 -0.36 -3.61
CA LEU A 199 -0.78 -1.71 -4.06
C LEU A 199 -0.12 -2.06 -5.39
N LEU A 200 -0.30 -1.20 -6.40
CA LEU A 200 0.25 -1.40 -7.74
C LEU A 200 1.79 -1.37 -7.74
N GLY A 201 2.41 -0.44 -7.01
CA GLY A 201 3.86 -0.31 -6.93
C GLY A 201 4.53 -1.55 -6.33
N ASN A 202 3.96 -2.10 -5.26
CA ASN A 202 4.48 -3.32 -4.63
C ASN A 202 4.32 -4.57 -5.51
N LYS A 203 3.20 -4.66 -6.24
CA LYS A 203 2.97 -5.71 -7.23
C LYS A 203 3.93 -5.57 -8.40
N ALA A 204 4.09 -4.36 -8.93
CA ALA A 204 5.05 -4.04 -9.99
C ALA A 204 6.49 -4.39 -9.62
N TRP A 205 6.88 -4.12 -8.37
CA TRP A 205 8.19 -4.52 -7.85
C TRP A 205 8.35 -6.05 -7.81
N GLY A 206 7.32 -6.79 -7.36
CA GLY A 206 7.30 -8.25 -7.39
C GLY A 206 7.51 -8.81 -8.79
N VAL A 207 6.64 -8.42 -9.73
CA VAL A 207 6.68 -8.86 -11.14
C VAL A 207 8.02 -8.51 -11.80
N SER A 208 8.57 -7.32 -11.56
CA SER A 208 9.85 -6.89 -12.14
C SER A 208 11.03 -7.72 -11.62
N ARG A 209 10.98 -8.14 -10.35
CA ARG A 209 12.03 -8.98 -9.75
C ARG A 209 12.00 -10.40 -10.33
N GLU A 210 10.80 -10.96 -10.50
CA GLU A 210 10.63 -12.28 -11.13
C GLU A 210 11.08 -12.29 -12.58
N ARG A 211 10.78 -11.23 -13.35
CA ARG A 211 11.27 -11.08 -14.72
C ARG A 211 12.80 -11.09 -14.82
N ARG A 212 13.51 -10.48 -13.87
CA ARG A 212 14.99 -10.52 -13.82
C ARG A 212 15.52 -11.92 -13.53
N LEU A 213 14.82 -12.68 -12.69
CA LEU A 213 15.16 -14.08 -12.38
C LEU A 213 14.87 -15.01 -13.56
N LEU A 214 13.88 -14.69 -14.38
CA LEU A 214 13.54 -15.43 -15.59
C LEU A 214 14.45 -15.09 -16.78
N GLY A 215 14.82 -13.81 -16.94
CA GLY A 215 15.72 -13.38 -18.01
C GLY A 215 17.17 -13.85 -17.84
N GLY A 216 17.58 -14.22 -16.62
CA GLY A 216 18.95 -14.63 -16.32
C GLY A 216 19.22 -16.13 -16.34
N VAL A 217 18.20 -17.00 -16.32
CA VAL A 217 18.40 -18.44 -16.14
C VAL A 217 17.38 -19.24 -16.94
N GLN A 218 17.77 -19.63 -18.17
CA GLN A 218 17.10 -20.67 -18.97
C GLN A 218 17.17 -22.07 -18.33
N HIS A 219 17.85 -22.27 -17.18
CA HIS A 219 18.16 -23.61 -16.63
C HIS A 219 18.04 -23.80 -15.10
N GLY A 220 17.12 -23.11 -14.38
CA GLY A 220 17.04 -23.31 -12.93
C GLY A 220 16.22 -22.33 -12.10
N SER A 221 15.32 -21.56 -12.73
CA SER A 221 14.41 -20.70 -12.00
C SER A 221 13.36 -21.54 -11.22
N MET A 222 12.69 -20.96 -10.23
CA MET A 222 11.57 -21.57 -9.48
C MET A 222 10.51 -22.21 -10.41
N LEU A 223 10.44 -21.76 -11.66
CA LEU A 223 9.58 -22.25 -12.73
C LEU A 223 10.08 -23.55 -13.38
N ALA A 224 11.39 -23.77 -13.48
CA ALA A 224 11.99 -25.07 -13.86
C ALA A 224 11.60 -26.18 -12.87
N ARG A 225 11.51 -25.84 -11.58
CA ARG A 225 10.99 -26.74 -10.55
C ARG A 225 9.46 -26.89 -10.61
N ALA A 226 8.73 -25.83 -10.98
CA ALA A 226 7.28 -25.89 -11.26
C ALA A 226 6.96 -26.92 -12.35
N HIS A 227 7.80 -26.96 -13.38
CA HIS A 227 7.72 -27.91 -14.48
C HIS A 227 7.91 -29.35 -14.02
N GLU A 228 8.86 -29.66 -13.13
CA GLU A 228 9.00 -31.01 -12.55
C GLU A 228 7.73 -31.46 -11.79
N GLY A 229 7.03 -30.55 -11.12
CA GLY A 229 5.80 -30.85 -10.37
C GLY A 229 4.53 -30.93 -11.22
N ALA A 230 4.47 -30.29 -12.39
CA ALA A 230 3.28 -30.24 -13.25
C ALA A 230 3.24 -31.33 -14.34
N LEU A 231 4.26 -32.20 -14.39
CA LEU A 231 4.42 -33.24 -15.41
C LEU A 231 3.57 -34.51 -15.16
N GLY A 232 2.81 -34.58 -14.07
CA GLY A 232 2.06 -35.78 -13.68
C GLY A 232 0.91 -36.15 -14.63
N GLU A 233 0.10 -35.18 -15.05
CA GLU A 233 -1.02 -35.41 -15.94
C GLU A 233 -1.45 -34.08 -16.57
N SER A 234 -1.79 -34.04 -17.87
CA SER A 234 -2.16 -32.76 -18.54
C SER A 234 -3.30 -32.00 -17.85
N MET A 235 -4.14 -32.70 -17.08
CA MET A 235 -5.22 -32.12 -16.28
C MET A 235 -4.70 -31.24 -15.12
N GLU A 236 -3.51 -31.53 -14.58
CA GLU A 236 -2.89 -30.71 -13.53
C GLU A 236 -2.32 -29.40 -14.08
N VAL A 237 -1.84 -29.40 -15.33
CA VAL A 237 -1.28 -28.20 -15.99
C VAL A 237 -2.36 -27.13 -16.21
N ASP A 238 -3.52 -27.52 -16.74
CA ASP A 238 -4.62 -26.59 -16.98
C ASP A 238 -5.15 -25.99 -15.68
N GLY A 239 -5.34 -26.82 -14.65
CA GLY A 239 -5.74 -26.35 -13.32
C GLY A 239 -4.70 -25.41 -12.68
N PHE A 240 -3.41 -25.69 -12.88
CA PHE A 240 -2.33 -24.84 -12.40
C PHE A 240 -2.30 -23.47 -13.12
N VAL A 241 -2.43 -23.47 -14.44
CA VAL A 241 -2.49 -22.23 -15.25
C VAL A 241 -3.68 -21.36 -14.83
N GLU A 242 -4.86 -21.96 -14.70
CA GLU A 242 -6.06 -21.26 -14.26
C GLU A 242 -5.88 -20.66 -12.86
N MET A 243 -5.29 -21.42 -11.93
CA MET A 243 -5.01 -20.93 -10.57
C MET A 243 -4.13 -19.68 -10.56
N MET A 244 -3.11 -19.61 -11.43
CA MET A 244 -2.24 -18.43 -11.53
C MET A 244 -2.97 -17.20 -12.05
N TRP A 245 -3.72 -17.37 -13.14
CA TRP A 245 -4.49 -16.29 -13.75
C TRP A 245 -5.56 -15.77 -12.80
N ARG A 246 -6.26 -16.67 -12.11
CA ARG A 246 -7.21 -16.33 -11.06
C ARG A 246 -6.55 -15.52 -9.95
N LYS A 247 -5.39 -15.93 -9.46
CA LYS A 247 -4.69 -15.21 -8.39
C LYS A 247 -4.21 -13.81 -8.81
N SER A 248 -3.77 -13.69 -10.06
CA SER A 248 -3.48 -12.38 -10.67
C SER A 248 -4.74 -11.51 -10.72
N ALA A 249 -5.87 -12.05 -11.19
CA ALA A 249 -7.15 -11.34 -11.25
C ALA A 249 -7.66 -10.89 -9.87
N ASP A 250 -7.58 -11.77 -8.86
CA ASP A 250 -8.01 -11.50 -7.48
C ASP A 250 -7.28 -10.29 -6.87
N PHE A 251 -5.99 -10.11 -7.18
CA PHE A 251 -5.24 -8.94 -6.72
C PHE A 251 -5.82 -7.62 -7.23
N TYR A 252 -6.29 -7.58 -8.48
CA TYR A 252 -6.79 -6.35 -9.11
C TYR A 252 -8.19 -5.93 -8.70
N VAL A 253 -8.90 -6.74 -7.89
CA VAL A 253 -10.23 -6.40 -7.37
C VAL A 253 -10.20 -5.06 -6.62
N VAL A 254 -9.26 -4.89 -5.68
CA VAL A 254 -9.16 -3.67 -4.87
C VAL A 254 -8.69 -2.46 -5.69
N PRO A 255 -7.60 -2.51 -6.48
CA PRO A 255 -7.23 -1.41 -7.38
C PRO A 255 -8.35 -0.98 -8.34
N ARG A 256 -9.13 -1.93 -8.88
CA ARG A 256 -10.28 -1.62 -9.74
C ARG A 256 -11.38 -0.90 -8.96
N TYR A 257 -11.68 -1.34 -7.74
CA TYR A 257 -12.61 -0.65 -6.86
C TYR A 257 -12.14 0.77 -6.54
N LEU A 258 -10.85 1.00 -6.28
CA LEU A 258 -10.29 2.32 -6.01
C LEU A 258 -10.42 3.26 -7.22
N ASN A 259 -10.15 2.79 -8.44
CA ASN A 259 -10.34 3.56 -9.66
C ASN A 259 -11.82 3.97 -9.89
N TRP A 260 -12.77 3.19 -9.37
CA TRP A 260 -14.19 3.52 -9.38
C TRP A 260 -14.59 4.47 -8.25
N ALA A 261 -14.04 4.26 -7.04
CA ALA A 261 -14.39 5.04 -5.85
C ALA A 261 -13.90 6.49 -5.94
N ILE A 262 -12.70 6.72 -6.48
CA ILE A 262 -12.11 8.07 -6.55
C ILE A 262 -13.00 9.05 -7.36
N PRO A 263 -13.42 8.76 -8.60
CA PRO A 263 -14.33 9.62 -9.36
C PRO A 263 -15.68 9.86 -8.66
N ILE A 264 -16.24 8.83 -8.02
CA ILE A 264 -17.51 8.96 -7.29
C ILE A 264 -17.37 9.88 -6.10
N LEU A 265 -16.25 9.79 -5.37
CA LEU A 265 -15.97 10.70 -4.27
C LEU A 265 -15.86 12.16 -4.76
N GLY A 266 -15.27 12.38 -5.94
CA GLY A 266 -15.31 13.68 -6.61
C GLY A 266 -16.74 14.13 -6.93
N PHE A 267 -17.55 13.27 -7.55
CA PHE A 267 -18.96 13.56 -7.85
C PHE A 267 -19.78 13.91 -6.60
N ILE A 268 -19.56 13.20 -5.50
CA ILE A 268 -20.16 13.53 -4.20
C ILE A 268 -19.79 14.96 -3.78
N GLY A 269 -18.55 15.39 -4.02
CA GLY A 269 -18.11 16.76 -3.78
C GLY A 269 -18.88 17.79 -4.59
N THR A 270 -19.10 17.53 -5.88
CA THR A 270 -19.95 18.41 -6.69
C THR A 270 -21.39 18.47 -6.20
N VAL A 271 -21.98 17.34 -5.81
CA VAL A 271 -23.36 17.32 -5.29
C VAL A 271 -23.46 18.16 -4.01
N LEU A 272 -22.49 18.02 -3.10
CA LEU A 272 -22.44 18.83 -1.88
C LEU A 272 -22.26 20.33 -2.19
N GLY A 273 -21.33 20.70 -3.07
CA GLY A 273 -21.12 22.11 -3.40
C GLY A 273 -22.29 22.75 -4.15
N ILE A 274 -22.98 22.00 -5.02
CA ILE A 274 -24.21 22.47 -5.67
C ILE A 274 -25.32 22.69 -4.64
N SER A 275 -25.50 21.76 -3.70
CA SER A 275 -26.50 21.89 -2.63
C SER A 275 -26.24 23.13 -1.78
N LEU A 276 -25.00 23.31 -1.32
CA LEU A 276 -24.61 24.46 -0.49
C LEU A 276 -24.77 25.79 -1.25
N ALA A 277 -24.45 25.82 -2.54
CA ALA A 277 -24.64 27.01 -3.35
C ALA A 277 -26.11 27.35 -3.57
N ALA A 278 -26.96 26.33 -3.79
CA ALA A 278 -28.40 26.52 -3.91
C ALA A 278 -29.01 27.07 -2.61
N ASP A 279 -28.61 26.54 -1.46
CA ASP A 279 -29.05 27.03 -0.15
C ASP A 279 -28.61 28.49 0.09
N GLY A 280 -27.36 28.83 -0.27
CA GLY A 280 -26.85 30.20 -0.21
C GLY A 280 -27.67 31.18 -1.05
N ILE A 281 -27.99 30.81 -2.29
CA ILE A 281 -28.81 31.64 -3.19
C ILE A 281 -30.24 31.81 -2.64
N GLN A 282 -30.86 30.75 -2.12
CA GLN A 282 -32.20 30.82 -1.53
C GLN A 282 -32.26 31.79 -0.34
N ASN A 283 -31.24 31.77 0.52
CA ASN A 283 -31.14 32.68 1.67
C ASN A 283 -31.06 34.14 1.23
N ILE A 284 -30.32 34.44 0.15
CA ILE A 284 -30.21 35.80 -0.40
C ILE A 284 -31.55 36.26 -0.94
N ILE A 285 -32.21 35.43 -1.77
CA ILE A 285 -33.52 35.74 -2.36
C ILE A 285 -34.58 35.95 -1.26
N GLY A 286 -34.55 35.14 -0.19
CA GLY A 286 -35.47 35.23 0.93
C GLY A 286 -35.23 36.42 1.87
N SER A 287 -34.05 37.06 1.82
CA SER A 287 -33.65 38.13 2.76
C SER A 287 -34.19 39.53 2.43
N GLY A 288 -34.79 39.72 1.25
CA GLY A 288 -35.44 40.99 0.86
C GLY A 288 -34.51 42.20 0.72
N ARG A 289 -33.18 42.00 0.63
CA ARG A 289 -32.18 43.06 0.51
C ARG A 289 -32.12 43.67 -0.91
N GLY A 290 -31.76 44.94 -1.00
CA GLY A 290 -31.73 45.73 -2.23
C GLY A 290 -30.61 45.35 -3.21
N LEU A 291 -30.79 45.74 -4.48
CA LEU A 291 -29.98 45.31 -5.63
C LEU A 291 -28.46 45.61 -5.55
N SER A 292 -28.03 46.52 -4.67
CA SER A 292 -26.62 46.91 -4.51
C SER A 292 -25.78 45.91 -3.72
N ASP A 293 -26.38 45.19 -2.76
CA ASP A 293 -25.69 44.19 -1.92
C ASP A 293 -25.67 42.80 -2.60
N LEU A 294 -26.50 42.60 -3.63
CA LEU A 294 -26.66 41.33 -4.32
C LEU A 294 -25.37 40.79 -4.97
N SER A 295 -24.47 41.68 -5.40
CA SER A 295 -23.27 41.25 -6.15
C SER A 295 -22.22 40.56 -5.27
N GLY A 296 -22.01 41.06 -4.04
CA GLY A 296 -21.13 40.43 -3.05
C GLY A 296 -21.75 39.16 -2.48
N ASP A 297 -23.03 39.24 -2.12
CA ASP A 297 -23.80 38.12 -1.57
C ASP A 297 -23.85 36.93 -2.56
N LEU A 298 -24.08 37.21 -3.85
CA LEU A 298 -24.11 36.16 -4.88
C LEU A 298 -22.73 35.51 -5.08
N GLY A 299 -21.65 36.28 -4.96
CA GLY A 299 -20.28 35.75 -5.00
C GLY A 299 -20.01 34.77 -3.88
N GLU A 300 -20.44 35.09 -2.66
CA GLU A 300 -20.31 34.21 -1.49
C GLU A 300 -21.16 32.95 -1.64
N ALA A 301 -22.40 33.07 -2.14
CA ALA A 301 -23.27 31.93 -2.35
C ALA A 301 -22.78 30.97 -3.43
N ILE A 302 -22.05 31.44 -4.44
CA ILE A 302 -21.52 30.57 -5.52
C ILE A 302 -20.13 30.00 -5.18
N ALA A 303 -19.42 30.55 -4.19
CA ALA A 303 -18.08 30.08 -3.81
C ALA A 303 -18.02 28.55 -3.54
N PRO A 304 -18.97 27.91 -2.83
CA PRO A 304 -18.99 26.46 -2.63
C PRO A 304 -19.07 25.64 -3.94
N LEU A 305 -19.66 26.20 -5.00
CA LEU A 305 -19.74 25.54 -6.30
C LEU A 305 -18.36 25.46 -6.98
N GLY A 306 -17.57 26.54 -6.89
CA GLY A 306 -16.20 26.56 -7.39
C GLY A 306 -15.30 25.56 -6.65
N ILE A 307 -15.48 25.46 -5.33
CA ILE A 307 -14.84 24.44 -4.49
C ILE A 307 -15.15 23.04 -5.00
N ALA A 308 -16.43 22.75 -5.21
CA ALA A 308 -16.92 21.48 -5.71
C ALA A 308 -16.23 21.07 -7.02
N PHE A 309 -16.18 21.97 -8.01
CA PHE A 309 -15.54 21.68 -9.29
C PHE A 309 -14.03 21.42 -9.16
N ASP A 310 -13.33 22.17 -8.30
CA ASP A 310 -11.92 21.91 -8.01
C ASP A 310 -11.72 20.49 -7.46
N THR A 311 -12.53 20.08 -6.48
CA THR A 311 -12.41 18.74 -5.87
C THR A 311 -12.64 17.61 -6.87
N THR A 312 -13.63 17.77 -7.77
CA THR A 312 -13.91 16.79 -8.83
C THR A 312 -12.80 16.73 -9.85
N LEU A 313 -12.26 17.89 -10.26
CA LEU A 313 -11.15 17.93 -11.21
C LEU A 313 -9.92 17.19 -10.66
N ILE A 314 -9.60 17.39 -9.36
CA ILE A 314 -8.51 16.69 -8.69
C ILE A 314 -8.78 15.18 -8.66
N ALA A 315 -9.98 14.77 -8.26
CA ALA A 315 -10.34 13.36 -8.18
C ALA A 315 -10.25 12.64 -9.53
N LEU A 316 -10.81 13.24 -10.59
CA LEU A 316 -10.73 12.69 -11.94
C LEU A 316 -9.29 12.62 -12.44
N SER A 317 -8.49 13.67 -12.22
CA SER A 317 -7.08 13.70 -12.62
C SER A 317 -6.28 12.59 -11.96
N LEU A 318 -6.44 12.40 -10.65
CA LEU A 318 -5.76 11.33 -9.90
C LEU A 318 -6.24 9.95 -10.33
N SER A 319 -7.54 9.76 -10.61
CA SER A 319 -8.09 8.49 -11.09
C SER A 319 -7.53 8.10 -12.46
N VAL A 320 -7.38 9.06 -13.39
CA VAL A 320 -6.77 8.80 -14.71
C VAL A 320 -5.34 8.31 -14.55
N VAL A 321 -4.54 8.96 -13.70
CA VAL A 321 -3.16 8.56 -13.41
C VAL A 321 -3.11 7.14 -12.83
N LEU A 322 -3.97 6.85 -11.84
CA LEU A 322 -3.99 5.54 -11.18
C LEU A 322 -4.42 4.43 -12.14
N THR A 323 -5.46 4.68 -12.95
CA THR A 323 -5.95 3.75 -13.98
C THR A 323 -4.88 3.46 -15.02
N TYR A 324 -4.17 4.49 -15.48
CA TYR A 324 -3.06 4.33 -16.42
C TYR A 324 -1.97 3.41 -15.86
N MET A 325 -1.56 3.60 -14.59
CA MET A 325 -0.58 2.74 -13.94
C MET A 325 -1.08 1.30 -13.79
N GLN A 326 -2.35 1.10 -13.46
CA GLN A 326 -2.95 -0.24 -13.37
C GLN A 326 -2.92 -0.97 -14.72
N ILE A 327 -3.34 -0.32 -15.80
CA ILE A 327 -3.35 -0.92 -17.15
C ILE A 327 -1.91 -1.29 -17.56
N GLY A 328 -0.95 -0.41 -17.31
CA GLY A 328 0.46 -0.66 -17.60
C GLY A 328 1.00 -1.89 -16.87
N LEU A 329 0.63 -2.06 -15.60
CA LEU A 329 1.04 -3.22 -14.81
C LEU A 329 0.34 -4.51 -15.26
N GLN A 330 -0.97 -4.47 -15.50
CA GLN A 330 -1.74 -5.64 -15.97
C GLN A 330 -1.19 -6.17 -17.30
N ARG A 331 -0.82 -5.28 -18.23
CA ARG A 331 -0.18 -5.68 -19.50
C ARG A 331 1.17 -6.36 -19.27
N ARG A 332 2.00 -5.81 -18.38
CA ARG A 332 3.32 -6.40 -18.05
C ARG A 332 3.17 -7.78 -17.42
N GLU A 333 2.22 -7.94 -16.50
CA GLU A 333 1.95 -9.22 -15.82
C GLU A 333 1.37 -10.25 -16.80
N ALA A 334 0.40 -9.86 -17.62
CA ALA A 334 -0.18 -10.74 -18.64
C ALA A 334 0.88 -11.29 -19.61
N ASN A 335 1.84 -10.46 -20.03
CA ASN A 335 2.94 -10.90 -20.88
C ASN A 335 3.85 -11.94 -20.19
N VAL A 336 4.14 -11.76 -18.89
CA VAL A 336 4.97 -12.70 -18.12
C VAL A 336 4.22 -14.02 -17.90
N LEU A 337 2.96 -13.95 -17.50
CA LEU A 337 2.11 -15.14 -17.29
C LEU A 337 1.87 -15.90 -18.59
N GLY A 338 1.59 -15.21 -19.69
CA GLY A 338 1.40 -15.84 -21.00
C GLY A 338 2.67 -16.52 -21.53
N ALA A 339 3.85 -15.89 -21.36
CA ALA A 339 5.11 -16.52 -21.69
C ALA A 339 5.34 -17.80 -20.86
N PHE A 340 5.03 -17.74 -19.57
CA PHE A 340 5.15 -18.89 -18.68
C PHE A 340 4.17 -20.02 -19.03
N GLU A 341 2.90 -19.69 -19.28
CA GLU A 341 1.88 -20.65 -19.71
C GLU A 341 2.32 -21.39 -20.98
N SER A 342 2.80 -20.67 -21.99
CA SER A 342 3.28 -21.29 -23.24
C SER A 342 4.43 -22.27 -22.98
N TRP A 343 5.34 -21.91 -22.07
CA TRP A 343 6.49 -22.73 -21.71
C TRP A 343 6.06 -24.02 -20.98
N VAL A 344 5.15 -23.93 -20.00
CA VAL A 344 4.64 -25.11 -19.28
C VAL A 344 3.88 -26.05 -20.22
N ARG A 345 2.99 -25.51 -21.06
CA ARG A 345 2.19 -26.30 -22.00
C ARG A 345 3.07 -27.03 -23.03
N ASN A 346 4.08 -26.34 -23.57
CA ASN A 346 5.03 -26.95 -24.50
C ASN A 346 5.83 -28.07 -23.84
N GLY A 347 6.30 -27.86 -22.60
CA GLY A 347 6.99 -28.89 -21.80
C GLY A 347 6.13 -30.15 -21.63
N ALA A 348 4.88 -29.99 -21.19
CA ALA A 348 3.94 -31.10 -21.02
C ALA A 348 3.63 -31.84 -22.34
N SER A 349 3.58 -31.13 -23.47
CA SER A 349 3.39 -31.78 -24.79
C SER A 349 4.58 -32.64 -25.19
N SER A 350 5.80 -32.21 -24.83
CA SER A 350 7.05 -32.91 -25.20
C SER A 350 7.25 -34.21 -24.43
N SER A 351 6.94 -34.22 -23.12
CA SER A 351 6.99 -35.43 -22.29
C SER A 351 5.98 -36.48 -22.72
N ARG A 352 4.78 -36.06 -23.13
CA ARG A 352 3.74 -36.97 -23.67
C ARG A 352 4.15 -37.61 -24.99
N ARG A 353 4.96 -36.91 -25.80
CA ARG A 353 5.46 -37.43 -27.07
C ARG A 353 6.62 -38.42 -26.85
N SER A 354 7.48 -38.21 -25.86
CA SER A 354 8.56 -39.14 -25.51
C SER A 354 8.01 -40.44 -24.91
N SER A 355 7.07 -40.37 -23.96
CA SER A 355 6.47 -41.59 -23.36
C SER A 355 5.81 -42.47 -24.43
N ARG A 356 5.05 -41.86 -25.34
CA ARG A 356 4.41 -42.58 -26.45
C ARG A 356 5.41 -43.19 -27.43
N SER A 357 6.61 -42.62 -27.57
CA SER A 357 7.67 -43.19 -28.41
C SER A 357 8.43 -44.33 -27.73
N ASP A 358 8.53 -44.32 -26.41
CA ASP A 358 9.14 -45.40 -25.63
C ASP A 358 8.19 -46.61 -25.55
N ASP A 359 6.87 -46.38 -25.39
CA ASP A 359 5.86 -47.44 -25.47
C ASP A 359 5.75 -48.08 -26.86
N ALA A 360 6.12 -47.35 -27.91
CA ALA A 360 6.12 -47.85 -29.30
C ALA A 360 7.36 -48.70 -29.63
N LYS A 361 8.44 -48.62 -28.83
CA LYS A 361 9.55 -49.56 -28.86
C LYS A 361 9.19 -50.75 -27.98
N GLY A 362 8.45 -51.71 -28.55
CA GLY A 362 8.15 -52.99 -27.89
C GLY A 362 9.43 -53.67 -27.34
N PRO A 363 9.28 -54.60 -26.37
CA PRO A 363 10.43 -55.21 -25.69
C PRO A 363 11.43 -55.77 -26.69
N PRO A 364 12.75 -55.72 -26.38
CA PRO A 364 13.76 -56.28 -27.28
C PRO A 364 13.37 -57.73 -27.57
N GLY A 365 13.17 -58.01 -28.87
CA GLY A 365 12.83 -59.35 -29.33
C GLY A 365 13.86 -60.36 -28.84
N PRO A 366 13.44 -61.62 -28.56
CA PRO A 366 14.27 -62.63 -27.93
C PRO A 366 15.56 -62.95 -28.69
#